data_AF-A0A8H6XYV6-F1
#
_entry.id   AF-A0A8H6XYV6-F1
#
_cell.length_a   1.000
_cell.length_b   1.000
_cell.length_c   1.000
_cell.angle_alpha   90.00
_cell.angle_beta   90.00
_cell.angle_gamma   90.00
#
_symmetry.space_group_name_H-M   'P 1'
#
loop_
_entity.id
_entity.type
_entity.pdbx_description
1 polymer ?
#
loop_
_entity_poly.entity_id
_entity_poly.type
_entity_poly.pdbx_seq_one_letter_code
_entity_poly.pdbx_strand_id
1 'polypeptide(L)'
;MGWFDDNHPMGSRAEEEMDAAIEAMGWNKWYRDPQPAGGTSEPARVERPESEWDESKWRKSNFREGDTIAKGKAKTTYLLTDKDLLPLQYQKQMNSRGFNNMKMYKKREVERLSWKKYGGPNGLKAAKEDKKNGVKPVSPKKATSTGKVRSSASAKAEVLGKGKGKSSIPDDE
;
A
#
# COMPACT_ATOMS: atom_id res chain seq x y z
N MET A 1 32.53 51.65 18.20
CA MET A 1 31.54 50.71 17.61
C MET A 1 32.27 49.82 16.62
N GLY A 2 32.15 48.51 16.73
CA GLY A 2 32.80 47.54 15.85
C GLY A 2 32.77 46.15 16.49
N TRP A 3 31.57 45.63 16.70
CA TRP A 3 31.31 44.29 17.22
C TRP A 3 30.28 43.65 16.29
N PHE A 4 30.50 42.37 15.95
CA PHE A 4 29.85 41.54 14.91
C PHE A 4 30.60 41.46 13.58
N ASP A 5 31.76 40.81 13.61
CA ASP A 5 32.28 40.05 12.47
C ASP A 5 32.46 38.59 12.96
N ASP A 6 31.34 37.87 13.08
CA ASP A 6 31.30 36.47 13.51
C ASP A 6 30.49 35.66 12.49
N ASN A 7 30.90 35.76 11.23
CA ASN A 7 30.51 34.83 10.19
C ASN A 7 31.58 33.73 10.12
N HIS A 8 31.73 32.97 11.21
CA HIS A 8 32.53 31.75 11.18
C HIS A 8 31.79 30.74 10.30
N PRO A 9 32.31 30.37 9.11
CA PRO A 9 31.78 29.21 8.41
C PRO A 9 31.97 28.02 9.35
N MET A 10 30.88 27.38 9.77
CA MET A 10 30.99 26.08 10.41
C MET A 10 31.81 25.21 9.45
N GLY A 11 33.00 24.81 9.90
CA GLY A 11 33.94 24.08 9.05
C GLY A 11 33.24 22.86 8.46
N SER A 12 33.52 22.57 7.19
CA SER A 12 32.92 21.48 6.40
C SER A 12 32.83 20.14 7.13
N ARG A 13 33.71 19.88 8.10
CA ARG A 13 33.70 18.69 8.97
C ARG A 13 32.47 18.62 9.91
N ALA A 14 32.00 19.74 10.43
CA ALA A 14 30.82 19.78 11.30
C ALA A 14 29.52 19.60 10.50
N GLU A 15 29.47 20.13 9.27
CA GLU A 15 28.36 19.86 8.33
C GLU A 15 28.33 18.37 7.94
N GLU A 16 29.49 17.78 7.65
CA GLU A 16 29.62 16.35 7.30
C GLU A 16 29.22 15.41 8.47
N GLU A 17 29.55 15.76 9.72
CA GLU A 17 29.10 15.00 10.91
C GLU A 17 27.59 15.09 11.14
N MET A 18 26.96 16.25 10.88
CA MET A 18 25.50 16.40 10.98
C MET A 18 24.78 15.58 9.91
N ASP A 19 25.24 15.60 8.66
CA ASP A 19 24.64 14.81 7.58
C ASP A 19 24.81 13.31 7.84
N ALA A 20 25.99 12.87 8.29
CA ALA A 20 26.23 11.48 8.69
C ALA A 20 25.32 11.07 9.86
N ALA A 21 25.06 11.95 10.83
CA ALA A 21 24.14 11.69 11.93
C ALA A 21 22.67 11.60 11.45
N ILE A 22 22.24 12.44 10.52
CA ILE A 22 20.89 12.38 9.92
C ILE A 22 20.70 11.10 9.11
N GLU A 23 21.73 10.69 8.37
CA GLU A 23 21.74 9.45 7.60
C GLU A 23 21.76 8.22 8.52
N ALA A 24 22.56 8.25 9.59
CA ALA A 24 22.58 7.23 10.65
C ALA A 24 21.24 7.14 11.41
N MET A 25 20.55 8.27 11.60
CA MET A 25 19.20 8.31 12.18
C MET A 25 18.11 7.82 11.21
N GLY A 26 18.43 7.60 9.93
CA GLY A 26 17.54 6.97 8.96
C GLY A 26 16.31 7.79 8.57
N TRP A 27 16.32 9.11 8.77
CA TRP A 27 15.16 9.97 8.54
C TRP A 27 14.75 10.11 7.06
N ASN A 28 15.68 9.89 6.13
CA ASN A 28 15.42 9.88 4.68
C ASN A 28 15.28 8.47 4.10
N LYS A 29 15.22 7.44 4.95
CA LYS A 29 15.11 6.07 4.47
C LYS A 29 13.70 5.81 3.94
N TRP A 30 13.63 5.58 2.63
CA TRP A 30 12.42 5.04 2.00
C TRP A 30 12.29 3.56 2.38
N TYR A 31 11.20 3.23 3.05
CA TYR A 31 10.87 1.86 3.42
C TYR A 31 10.00 1.24 2.34
N ARG A 32 10.14 -0.08 2.17
CA ARG A 32 9.22 -0.91 1.41
C ARG A 32 8.64 -1.93 2.37
N ASP A 33 7.33 -2.12 2.33
CA ASP A 33 6.73 -3.20 3.13
C ASP A 33 7.27 -4.54 2.58
N PRO A 34 7.59 -5.51 3.44
CA PRO A 34 8.06 -6.82 2.98
C PRO A 34 6.99 -7.40 2.07
N GLN A 35 7.37 -7.69 0.83
CA GLN A 35 6.44 -8.25 -0.15
C GLN A 35 6.08 -9.66 0.30
N PRO A 36 4.80 -10.05 0.31
CA PRO A 36 4.44 -11.44 0.54
C PRO A 36 5.08 -12.30 -0.54
N ALA A 37 5.47 -13.53 -0.21
CA ALA A 37 6.20 -14.46 -1.09
C ALA A 37 5.50 -14.78 -2.43
N GLY A 38 4.25 -14.34 -2.62
CA GLY A 38 3.47 -14.48 -3.86
C GLY A 38 3.68 -13.38 -4.91
N GLY A 39 4.67 -12.50 -4.75
CA GLY A 39 5.00 -11.43 -5.70
C GLY A 39 4.06 -10.22 -5.65
N THR A 40 4.50 -9.11 -6.27
CA THR A 40 3.70 -7.90 -6.41
C THR A 40 2.51 -8.17 -7.32
N SER A 41 1.34 -8.39 -6.70
CA SER A 41 0.08 -8.34 -7.43
C SER A 41 -0.04 -6.95 -8.02
N GLU A 42 0.00 -6.85 -9.34
CA GLU A 42 -0.41 -5.64 -10.03
C GLU A 42 -1.82 -5.25 -9.55
N PRO A 43 -2.14 -3.94 -9.46
CA PRO A 43 -3.46 -3.53 -9.04
C PRO A 43 -4.50 -4.13 -9.98
N ALA A 44 -5.53 -4.76 -9.40
CA ALA A 44 -6.58 -5.39 -10.17
C ALA A 44 -7.26 -4.36 -11.09
N ARG A 45 -7.11 -4.54 -12.40
CA ARG A 45 -7.68 -3.65 -13.41
C ARG A 45 -9.21 -3.66 -13.34
N VAL A 46 -9.79 -2.48 -13.39
CA VAL A 46 -11.25 -2.30 -13.43
C VAL A 46 -11.63 -1.91 -14.85
N GLU A 47 -12.29 -2.81 -15.55
CA GLU A 47 -12.78 -2.56 -16.91
C GLU A 47 -13.95 -1.57 -16.87
N ARG A 48 -13.78 -0.43 -17.55
CA ARG A 48 -14.83 0.56 -17.79
C ARG A 48 -14.80 0.99 -19.25
N PRO A 49 -15.95 1.39 -19.83
CA PRO A 49 -16.00 1.83 -21.22
C PRO A 49 -15.15 3.09 -21.48
N GLU A 50 -14.93 3.92 -20.46
CA GLU A 50 -14.13 5.15 -20.53
C GLU A 50 -12.64 4.94 -20.22
N SER A 51 -12.21 3.69 -20.01
CA SER A 51 -10.83 3.37 -19.65
C SER A 51 -9.91 3.43 -20.87
N GLU A 52 -8.86 4.25 -20.77
CA GLU A 52 -7.76 4.32 -21.72
C GLU A 52 -6.53 3.64 -21.11
N TRP A 53 -6.14 2.48 -21.64
CA TRP A 53 -5.04 1.67 -21.09
C TRP A 53 -3.65 2.02 -21.65
N ASP A 54 -3.60 2.90 -22.65
CA ASP A 54 -2.33 3.36 -23.23
C ASP A 54 -1.67 4.41 -22.33
N GLU A 55 -0.59 3.99 -21.67
CA GLU A 55 0.17 4.85 -20.74
C GLU A 55 0.80 6.06 -21.44
N SER A 56 1.07 5.96 -22.74
CA SER A 56 1.66 7.03 -23.56
C SER A 56 0.68 8.19 -23.75
N LYS A 57 -0.62 7.88 -23.75
CA LYS A 57 -1.70 8.86 -23.91
C LYS A 57 -2.07 9.53 -22.58
N TRP A 58 -1.61 9.00 -21.45
CA TRP A 58 -1.89 9.60 -20.16
C TRP A 58 -1.14 10.93 -20.01
N ARG A 59 -1.88 11.93 -19.53
CA ARG A 59 -1.30 13.24 -19.19
C ARG A 59 -0.12 13.08 -18.23
N LYS A 60 0.86 13.97 -18.34
CA LYS A 60 1.94 14.06 -17.35
C LYS A 60 1.34 14.44 -15.99
N SER A 61 1.83 13.81 -14.92
CA SER A 61 1.42 14.13 -13.54
C SER A 61 1.76 15.59 -13.22
N ASN A 62 0.85 16.33 -12.57
CA ASN A 62 1.08 17.73 -12.19
C ASN A 62 1.79 17.87 -10.81
N PHE A 63 2.09 16.76 -10.15
CA PHE A 63 2.74 16.76 -8.83
C PHE A 63 4.26 16.93 -8.95
N ARG A 64 4.86 17.64 -7.99
CA ARG A 64 6.32 17.77 -7.86
C ARG A 64 6.90 16.47 -7.29
N GLU A 65 8.18 16.22 -7.50
CA GLU A 65 8.81 14.95 -7.08
C GLU A 65 8.90 14.78 -5.55
N GLY A 66 8.94 15.88 -4.80
CA GLY A 66 8.89 15.86 -3.34
C GLY A 66 7.48 15.82 -2.74
N ASP A 67 6.42 15.85 -3.55
CA ASP A 67 5.05 15.83 -3.03
C ASP A 67 4.70 14.45 -2.44
N THR A 68 4.47 14.42 -1.12
CA THR A 68 4.04 13.21 -0.41
C THR A 68 2.59 13.27 0.03
N ILE A 69 1.96 12.10 0.19
CA ILE A 69 0.58 11.95 0.65
C ILE A 69 0.47 10.83 1.68
N ALA A 70 -0.28 11.09 2.75
CA ALA A 70 -0.54 10.09 3.78
C ALA A 70 -1.38 8.93 3.24
N LYS A 71 -1.11 7.71 3.73
CA LYS A 71 -1.82 6.45 3.40
C LYS A 71 -3.35 6.60 3.31
N GLY A 72 -3.97 7.20 4.34
CA GLY A 72 -5.43 7.35 4.40
C GLY A 72 -5.98 8.28 3.32
N LYS A 73 -5.26 9.37 3.02
CA LYS A 73 -5.62 10.31 1.95
C LYS A 73 -5.41 9.69 0.57
N ALA A 74 -4.35 8.88 0.38
CA ALA A 74 -4.13 8.15 -0.86
C ALA A 74 -5.30 7.20 -1.18
N LYS A 75 -5.71 6.37 -0.22
CA LYS A 75 -6.85 5.44 -0.38
C LYS A 75 -8.16 6.15 -0.73
N THR A 76 -8.46 7.24 -0.03
CA THR A 76 -9.72 7.98 -0.23
C THR A 76 -9.74 8.78 -1.52
N THR A 77 -8.63 9.42 -1.88
CA THR A 77 -8.51 10.32 -3.05
C THR A 77 -8.34 9.56 -4.36
N TYR A 78 -7.65 8.41 -4.35
CA TYR A 78 -7.34 7.65 -5.57
C TYR A 78 -8.07 6.30 -5.63
N LEU A 79 -8.98 6.04 -4.68
CA LEU A 79 -9.79 4.82 -4.60
C LEU A 79 -8.96 3.52 -4.59
N LEU A 80 -7.75 3.60 -4.03
CA LEU A 80 -6.83 2.49 -3.92
C LEU A 80 -7.13 1.63 -2.67
N THR A 81 -6.86 0.34 -2.77
CA THR A 81 -6.88 -0.58 -1.64
C THR A 81 -5.51 -0.64 -0.97
N ASP A 82 -5.44 -1.25 0.21
CA ASP A 82 -4.16 -1.39 0.91
C ASP A 82 -3.16 -2.26 0.13
N LYS A 83 -3.67 -3.27 -0.58
CA LYS A 83 -2.88 -4.19 -1.40
C LYS A 83 -2.21 -3.47 -2.57
N ASP A 84 -2.92 -2.51 -3.16
CA ASP A 84 -2.41 -1.72 -4.29
C ASP A 84 -1.26 -0.78 -3.86
N LEU A 85 -1.17 -0.43 -2.58
CA LEU A 85 -0.13 0.46 -2.04
C LEU A 85 1.13 -0.30 -1.58
N LEU A 86 1.08 -1.62 -1.42
CA LEU A 86 2.23 -2.47 -1.06
C LEU A 86 3.45 -2.33 -1.99
N PRO A 87 3.32 -2.27 -3.33
CA PRO A 87 4.47 -2.13 -4.20
C PRO A 87 5.21 -0.80 -4.04
N LEU A 88 4.55 0.23 -3.53
CA LEU A 88 5.08 1.59 -3.41
C LEU A 88 6.05 1.72 -2.23
N GLN A 89 7.04 2.57 -2.43
CA GLN A 89 7.91 3.03 -1.35
C GLN A 89 7.17 4.07 -0.50
N TYR A 90 7.45 4.06 0.80
CA TYR A 90 6.92 5.06 1.71
C TYR A 90 7.99 5.56 2.68
N GLN A 91 7.84 6.79 3.12
CA GLN A 91 8.59 7.34 4.23
C GLN A 91 7.74 7.25 5.50
N LYS A 92 8.36 6.89 6.62
CA LYS A 92 7.72 7.00 7.93
C LYS A 92 7.87 8.43 8.43
N GLN A 93 6.77 9.04 8.83
CA GLN A 93 6.77 10.37 9.41
C GLN A 93 6.11 10.33 10.79
N MET A 94 6.66 11.13 11.70
CA MET A 94 6.06 11.37 13.01
C MET A 94 4.77 12.17 12.84
N ASN A 95 3.69 11.71 13.47
CA ASN A 95 2.46 12.49 13.52
C ASN A 95 2.60 13.66 14.52
N SER A 96 1.64 14.58 14.52
CA SER A 96 1.60 15.70 15.47
C SER A 96 1.51 15.29 16.94
N ARG A 97 1.25 14.00 17.22
CA ARG A 97 1.17 13.40 18.56
C ARG A 97 2.46 12.65 18.94
N GLY A 98 3.52 12.74 18.15
CA GLY A 98 4.81 12.09 18.43
C GLY A 98 4.92 10.62 18.03
N PHE A 99 3.88 10.01 17.44
CA PHE A 99 3.95 8.61 16.99
C PHE A 99 4.47 8.49 15.56
N ASN A 100 5.50 7.65 15.36
CA ASN A 100 6.12 7.37 14.05
C ASN A 100 5.35 6.33 13.22
N ASN A 101 4.04 6.52 13.09
CA ASN A 101 3.12 5.56 12.46
C ASN A 101 2.56 6.03 11.12
N MET A 102 2.90 7.25 10.67
CA MET A 102 2.33 7.78 9.43
C MET A 102 3.17 7.33 8.23
N LYS A 103 2.57 6.56 7.33
CA LYS A 103 3.19 6.19 6.04
C LYS A 103 2.87 7.27 4.99
N MET A 104 3.91 7.90 4.47
CA MET A 104 3.86 8.94 3.45
C MET A 104 4.34 8.37 2.10
N TYR A 105 3.49 8.41 1.08
CA TYR A 105 3.79 7.89 -0.25
C TYR A 105 4.01 9.04 -1.24
N LYS A 106 4.79 8.82 -2.31
CA LYS A 106 4.96 9.82 -3.37
C LYS A 106 3.66 10.00 -4.16
N LYS A 107 3.12 11.22 -4.26
CA LYS A 107 1.84 11.50 -4.95
C LYS A 107 1.85 11.05 -6.40
N ARG A 108 2.95 11.31 -7.12
CA ARG A 108 3.13 10.94 -8.53
C ARG A 108 2.98 9.44 -8.75
N GLU A 109 3.57 8.61 -7.89
CA GLU A 109 3.50 7.15 -8.00
C GLU A 109 2.11 6.61 -7.66
N VAL A 110 1.50 7.14 -6.60
CA VAL A 110 0.11 6.81 -6.20
C VAL A 110 -0.87 7.16 -7.33
N GLU A 111 -0.71 8.31 -7.97
CA GLU A 111 -1.53 8.73 -9.12
C GLU A 111 -1.37 7.76 -10.29
N ARG A 112 -0.13 7.43 -10.68
CA ARG A 112 0.14 6.48 -11.77
C ARG A 112 -0.43 5.10 -11.50
N LEU A 113 -0.33 4.58 -10.27
CA LEU A 113 -0.97 3.31 -9.90
C LEU A 113 -2.49 3.37 -10.00
N SER A 114 -3.10 4.50 -9.61
CA SER A 114 -4.54 4.66 -9.75
C SER A 114 -4.99 4.69 -11.22
N TRP A 115 -4.20 5.30 -12.10
CA TRP A 115 -4.45 5.27 -13.54
C TRP A 115 -4.28 3.85 -14.11
N LYS A 116 -3.24 3.12 -13.67
CA LYS A 116 -3.08 1.70 -14.04
C LYS A 116 -4.22 0.82 -13.54
N LYS A 117 -4.92 1.20 -12.47
CA LYS A 117 -6.07 0.46 -11.95
C LYS A 117 -7.36 0.76 -12.71
N TYR A 118 -7.62 2.03 -13.01
CA TYR A 118 -8.89 2.49 -13.58
C TYR A 118 -8.83 2.77 -15.09
N GLY A 119 -7.68 2.56 -15.74
CA GLY A 119 -7.46 2.86 -17.15
C GLY A 119 -7.39 4.37 -17.40
N GLY A 120 -6.44 5.03 -16.77
CA GLY A 120 -6.15 6.44 -17.01
C GLY A 120 -6.93 7.44 -16.15
N PRO A 121 -6.76 8.75 -16.42
CA PRO A 121 -7.37 9.82 -15.65
C PRO A 121 -8.90 9.88 -15.83
N ASN A 122 -9.42 9.54 -17.01
CA ASN A 122 -10.87 9.54 -17.31
C ASN A 122 -11.59 8.46 -16.50
N GLY A 123 -11.10 7.22 -16.55
CA GLY A 123 -11.67 6.12 -15.76
C GLY A 123 -11.63 6.36 -14.24
N LEU A 124 -10.57 7.03 -13.73
CA LEU A 124 -10.52 7.43 -12.33
C LEU A 124 -11.59 8.48 -11.99
N LYS A 125 -11.85 9.44 -12.89
CA LYS A 125 -12.88 10.46 -12.70
C LYS A 125 -14.28 9.83 -12.64
N ALA A 126 -14.59 8.95 -13.58
CA ALA A 126 -15.85 8.18 -13.58
C ALA A 126 -16.02 7.38 -12.27
N ALA A 127 -14.95 6.70 -11.80
CA ALA A 127 -14.99 5.95 -10.55
C ALA A 127 -15.24 6.85 -9.31
N LYS A 128 -14.75 8.10 -9.33
CA LYS A 128 -15.04 9.08 -8.28
C LYS A 128 -16.49 9.55 -8.31
N GLU A 129 -17.03 9.78 -9.49
CA GLU A 129 -18.43 10.18 -9.70
C GLU A 129 -19.39 9.09 -9.22
N ASP A 130 -19.13 7.82 -9.57
CA ASP A 130 -19.91 6.68 -9.05
C ASP A 130 -19.92 6.63 -7.52
N LYS A 131 -18.75 6.80 -6.90
CA LYS A 131 -18.64 6.81 -5.44
C LYS A 131 -19.39 7.98 -4.82
N LYS A 132 -19.36 9.17 -5.46
CA LYS A 132 -20.10 10.36 -5.00
C LYS A 132 -21.61 10.15 -5.12
N ASN A 133 -22.06 9.47 -6.17
CA ASN A 133 -23.46 9.14 -6.42
C ASN A 133 -23.96 7.97 -5.55
N GLY A 134 -23.11 7.40 -4.69
CA GLY A 134 -23.47 6.25 -3.86
C GLY A 134 -23.69 4.96 -4.65
N VAL A 135 -23.31 4.95 -5.93
CA VAL A 135 -23.36 3.74 -6.76
C VAL A 135 -22.31 2.81 -6.19
N LYS A 136 -22.77 1.71 -5.58
CA LYS A 136 -21.88 0.68 -5.08
C LYS A 136 -21.03 0.21 -6.26
N PRO A 137 -19.69 0.16 -6.13
CA PRO A 137 -18.85 -0.29 -7.21
C PRO A 137 -19.36 -1.64 -7.66
N VAL A 138 -19.64 -1.77 -8.96
CA VAL A 138 -19.94 -3.07 -9.55
C VAL A 138 -18.70 -3.91 -9.30
N SER A 139 -18.74 -4.71 -8.23
CA SER A 139 -17.67 -5.63 -7.91
C SER A 139 -17.39 -6.41 -9.18
N PRO A 140 -16.13 -6.44 -9.67
CA PRO A 140 -15.82 -7.17 -10.89
C PRO A 140 -16.40 -8.55 -10.69
N LYS A 141 -17.38 -8.91 -11.54
CA LYS A 141 -18.04 -10.21 -11.47
C LYS A 141 -16.89 -11.19 -11.50
N LYS A 142 -16.57 -11.83 -10.36
CA LYS A 142 -15.62 -12.94 -10.34
C LYS A 142 -16.09 -13.83 -11.47
N ALA A 143 -15.28 -13.96 -12.52
CA ALA A 143 -15.60 -14.85 -13.61
C ALA A 143 -15.96 -16.17 -12.95
N THR A 144 -17.24 -16.51 -13.00
CA THR A 144 -17.76 -17.71 -12.38
C THR A 144 -17.00 -18.82 -13.08
N SER A 145 -16.09 -19.46 -12.34
CA SER A 145 -15.43 -20.68 -12.75
C SER A 145 -16.52 -21.75 -12.83
N THR A 146 -17.27 -21.74 -13.93
CA THR A 146 -18.15 -22.81 -14.33
C THR A 146 -17.27 -24.02 -14.58
N GLY A 147 -17.47 -25.10 -13.82
CA GLY A 147 -16.85 -26.40 -14.12
C GLY A 147 -15.98 -27.01 -13.02
N LYS A 148 -16.41 -27.02 -11.76
CA LYS A 148 -16.00 -28.12 -10.86
C LYS A 148 -16.94 -29.30 -11.11
N VAL A 149 -16.63 -30.09 -12.15
CA VAL A 149 -17.15 -31.44 -12.32
C VAL A 149 -16.86 -32.20 -11.03
N ARG A 150 -17.91 -32.49 -10.26
CA ARG A 150 -17.87 -33.41 -9.13
C ARG A 150 -17.79 -34.82 -9.71
N SER A 151 -16.59 -35.33 -9.89
CA SER A 151 -16.38 -36.77 -10.03
C SER A 151 -16.64 -37.39 -8.65
N SER A 152 -17.81 -37.99 -8.50
CA SER A 152 -18.10 -38.94 -7.43
C SER A 152 -17.25 -40.18 -7.66
N ALA A 153 -16.16 -40.34 -6.91
CA ALA A 153 -15.47 -41.60 -6.78
C ALA A 153 -15.55 -42.04 -5.31
N SER A 154 -16.41 -43.04 -5.13
CA SER A 154 -16.54 -43.90 -3.96
C SER A 154 -15.18 -44.43 -3.51
N ALA A 155 -14.85 -44.27 -2.23
CA ALA A 155 -13.87 -45.11 -1.56
C ALA A 155 -14.24 -45.21 -0.07
N LYS A 156 -14.98 -46.27 0.19
CA LYS A 156 -15.28 -46.90 1.47
C LYS A 156 -13.96 -47.29 2.15
N ALA A 157 -13.67 -46.79 3.34
CA ALA A 157 -12.68 -47.37 4.23
C ALA A 157 -13.09 -47.11 5.69
N GLU A 158 -13.68 -48.14 6.28
CA GLU A 158 -13.65 -48.41 7.72
C GLU A 158 -12.21 -48.23 8.25
N VAL A 159 -12.04 -47.58 9.40
CA VAL A 159 -11.19 -48.11 10.48
C VAL A 159 -11.68 -47.53 11.81
N LEU A 160 -12.05 -48.46 12.70
CA LEU A 160 -12.29 -48.31 14.13
C LEU A 160 -11.16 -47.56 14.85
N GLY A 161 -11.52 -46.73 15.83
CA GLY A 161 -10.55 -46.21 16.79
C GLY A 161 -11.20 -45.48 17.97
N LYS A 162 -12.00 -46.18 18.77
CA LYS A 162 -12.44 -45.70 20.09
C LYS A 162 -11.24 -45.69 21.04
N GLY A 163 -10.76 -44.51 21.40
CA GLY A 163 -9.79 -44.31 22.49
C GLY A 163 -10.25 -43.19 23.41
N LYS A 164 -11.09 -43.52 24.40
CA LYS A 164 -11.62 -42.59 25.40
C LYS A 164 -10.81 -42.75 26.68
N GLY A 165 -9.64 -42.11 26.75
CA GLY A 165 -8.83 -42.01 27.96
C GLY A 165 -9.29 -40.82 28.80
N LYS A 166 -10.07 -41.07 29.85
CA LYS A 166 -10.26 -40.13 30.96
C LYS A 166 -9.17 -40.41 31.99
N SER A 167 -8.15 -39.56 32.06
CA SER A 167 -7.22 -39.53 33.19
C SER A 167 -7.73 -38.52 34.21
N SER A 168 -8.15 -39.04 35.35
CA SER A 168 -8.50 -38.29 36.55
C SER A 168 -7.27 -37.53 37.07
N ILE A 169 -7.46 -36.25 37.39
CA ILE A 169 -6.54 -35.41 38.16
C ILE A 169 -6.99 -35.54 39.62
N PRO A 170 -6.13 -35.94 40.57
CA PRO A 170 -6.40 -35.73 41.99
C PRO A 170 -6.03 -34.30 42.38
N ASP A 171 -6.99 -33.62 43.03
CA ASP A 171 -6.77 -32.44 43.87
C ASP A 171 -5.98 -32.85 45.12
N ASP A 172 -4.86 -32.17 45.37
CA ASP A 172 -4.06 -32.29 46.59
C ASP A 172 -4.31 -31.01 47.42
N GLU A 173 -4.66 -31.20 48.69
CA GLU A 173 -4.88 -30.19 49.74
C GLU A 173 -3.65 -30.13 50.66
#